data_AF-A0A945IVK3-F1
#
_entry.id   AF-A0A945IVK3-F1
#
_cell.length_a   1.000
_cell.length_b   1.000
_cell.length_c   1.000
_cell.angle_alpha   90.00
_cell.angle_beta   90.00
_cell.angle_gamma   90.00
#
_symmetry.space_group_name_H-M   'P 1'
#
loop_
_entity.id
_entity.type
_entity.pdbx_description
1 polymer ?
#
loop_
_entity_poly.entity_id
_entity_poly.type
_entity_poly.pdbx_seq_one_letter_code
_entity_poly.pdbx_strand_id
1 'polypeptide(L)'
;MAVTENDPAIETATPIGVEVGTRTAYRTCPLCEATCGLEITLKPDGAGGETVQRIRGDMNDVFSKGFICPKGSTLKHLHEDPDRLRVPMAKRDGVHVEVTWDEAWSEIEVGLGGVIDRHGRSSLAVYGGNAGAHSLSSMMYLRTLLTGLGTRNRYSASTVDQMPRHVAAGHVFGSPVAVPVPDLDRTDHLLILGANPYASNGSMCTAPDFPGRIERIRERGGKVVVVDPRRSRTAEEADEWVAIRPGSDALLLAAMCNVLVAESLVDVGPHVAEYLNGLDEFAAAIAPFTPESVVAATGVSAEAIRTLARELAAATTASVYGRIGTTTTEFGSTATWLIDALNILTGNLDRPGGAMFAMPVAGGATTRGKRGSGRGFAIGRGATRVSGHPEVMGEYPVGALAEEITTPG
;
A
#
# COMPACT_ATOMS: atom_id res chain seq x y z
N MET A 1 -50.53 -0.81 -19.97
CA MET A 1 -49.85 -2.11 -20.01
C MET A 1 -48.70 -2.03 -19.03
N ALA A 2 -48.74 -2.90 -18.02
CA ALA A 2 -47.91 -2.84 -16.83
C ALA A 2 -46.44 -3.13 -17.15
N VAL A 3 -45.56 -2.35 -16.52
CA VAL A 3 -44.13 -2.62 -16.42
C VAL A 3 -43.97 -3.59 -15.25
N THR A 4 -43.57 -4.82 -15.53
CA THR A 4 -43.22 -5.80 -14.50
C THR A 4 -41.75 -5.63 -14.14
N GLU A 5 -41.51 -4.99 -13.00
CA GLU A 5 -40.29 -5.16 -12.21
C GLU A 5 -40.22 -6.61 -11.72
N ASN A 6 -39.10 -7.29 -12.00
CA ASN A 6 -38.71 -8.52 -11.33
C ASN A 6 -37.23 -8.33 -10.97
N ASP A 7 -37.01 -7.61 -9.87
CA ASP A 7 -35.73 -7.56 -9.18
C ASP A 7 -35.76 -8.67 -8.11
N PRO A 8 -34.88 -9.69 -8.16
CA PRO A 8 -34.88 -10.74 -7.16
C PRO A 8 -34.31 -10.19 -5.85
N ALA A 9 -35.24 -9.90 -4.92
CA ALA A 9 -35.08 -9.94 -3.47
C ALA A 9 -33.67 -9.62 -2.94
N ILE A 10 -33.44 -8.36 -2.63
CA ILE A 10 -32.60 -8.01 -1.47
C ILE A 10 -33.35 -8.60 -0.26
N GLU A 11 -32.98 -9.81 0.16
CA GLU A 11 -33.34 -10.32 1.47
C GLU A 11 -32.84 -9.31 2.50
N THR A 12 -33.76 -8.48 3.00
CA THR A 12 -33.51 -7.64 4.17
C THR A 12 -33.11 -8.56 5.29
N ALA A 13 -31.82 -8.54 5.65
CA ALA A 13 -31.28 -9.32 6.74
C ALA A 13 -32.19 -9.21 7.97
N THR A 14 -32.60 -10.36 8.51
CA THR A 14 -33.42 -10.48 9.72
C THR A 14 -32.83 -9.58 10.81
N PRO A 15 -33.62 -8.67 11.43
CA PRO A 15 -33.14 -7.88 12.54
C PRO A 15 -32.70 -8.81 13.66
N ILE A 16 -31.39 -8.90 13.89
CA ILE A 16 -30.85 -9.66 15.01
C ILE A 16 -31.25 -8.91 16.27
N GLY A 17 -31.95 -9.59 17.17
CA GLY A 17 -32.45 -9.02 18.41
C GLY A 17 -31.36 -8.22 19.12
N VAL A 18 -31.55 -6.91 19.22
CA VAL A 18 -30.70 -6.05 20.05
C VAL A 18 -31.00 -6.44 21.49
N GLU A 19 -30.02 -7.05 22.15
CA GLU A 19 -30.12 -7.39 23.57
C GLU A 19 -30.39 -6.09 24.35
N VAL A 20 -31.37 -6.11 25.25
CA VAL A 20 -31.82 -4.91 25.97
C VAL A 20 -30.62 -4.25 26.66
N GLY A 21 -30.37 -2.99 26.33
CA GLY A 21 -29.22 -2.23 26.85
C GLY A 21 -27.94 -2.32 26.02
N THR A 22 -27.97 -2.87 24.80
CA THR A 22 -26.84 -2.80 23.86
C THR A 22 -27.10 -1.81 22.73
N ARG A 23 -26.04 -1.31 22.09
CA ARG A 23 -26.13 -0.53 20.84
C ARG A 23 -25.12 -0.99 19.81
N THR A 24 -25.41 -0.70 18.54
CA THR A 24 -24.51 -1.00 17.42
C THR A 24 -23.76 0.26 16.98
N ALA A 25 -22.46 0.10 16.70
CA ALA A 25 -21.62 1.13 16.11
C ALA A 25 -20.93 0.61 14.85
N TYR A 26 -20.90 1.42 13.80
CA TYR A 26 -20.20 1.09 12.55
C TYR A 26 -18.87 1.83 12.46
N ARG A 27 -17.79 1.12 12.11
CA ARG A 27 -16.44 1.69 12.02
C ARG A 27 -15.67 1.06 10.87
N THR A 28 -14.78 1.83 10.25
CA THR A 28 -13.77 1.27 9.36
C THR A 28 -12.70 0.55 10.19
N CYS A 29 -12.30 -0.64 9.78
CA CYS A 29 -11.21 -1.38 10.40
C CYS A 29 -9.91 -0.55 10.36
N PRO A 30 -9.25 -0.30 11.50
CA PRO A 30 -8.11 0.62 11.57
C PRO A 30 -6.75 -0.05 11.30
N LEU A 31 -6.72 -1.31 10.86
CA LEU A 31 -5.49 -2.11 10.82
C LEU A 31 -4.71 -2.04 9.50
N CYS A 32 -5.39 -2.27 8.38
CA CYS A 32 -4.78 -2.22 7.06
C CYS A 32 -5.63 -1.37 6.11
N GLU A 33 -5.04 -1.01 4.97
CA GLU A 33 -5.67 -0.19 3.95
C GLU A 33 -6.82 -0.84 3.18
N ALA A 34 -7.16 -2.11 3.41
CA ALA A 34 -8.35 -2.72 2.82
C ALA A 34 -9.67 -2.09 3.34
N THR A 35 -9.60 -1.31 4.44
CA THR A 35 -10.70 -0.49 4.97
C THR A 35 -12.04 -1.21 5.14
N CYS A 36 -12.02 -2.47 5.59
CA CYS A 36 -13.24 -3.25 5.81
C CYS A 36 -14.19 -2.57 6.80
N GLY A 37 -15.51 -2.65 6.55
CA GLY A 37 -16.55 -2.16 7.46
C GLY A 37 -16.77 -3.11 8.63
N LEU A 38 -16.80 -2.57 9.84
CA LEU A 38 -17.05 -3.28 11.09
C LEU A 38 -18.41 -2.88 11.65
N GLU A 39 -19.17 -3.87 12.09
CA GLU A 39 -20.31 -3.72 12.98
C GLU A 39 -19.90 -4.15 14.40
N ILE A 40 -20.00 -3.23 15.36
CA ILE A 40 -19.55 -3.41 16.74
C ILE A 40 -20.75 -3.32 17.68
N THR A 41 -21.02 -4.40 18.42
CA THR A 41 -22.03 -4.40 19.48
C THR A 41 -21.38 -3.93 20.79
N LEU A 42 -21.94 -2.87 21.37
CA LEU A 42 -21.45 -2.22 22.58
C LEU A 42 -22.48 -2.33 23.70
N LYS A 43 -21.99 -2.47 24.94
CA LYS A 43 -22.82 -2.49 26.15
C LYS A 43 -22.29 -1.51 27.18
N PRO A 44 -23.13 -0.69 27.83
CA PRO A 44 -22.72 0.13 28.95
C PRO A 44 -22.05 -0.71 30.04
N ASP A 45 -20.94 -0.22 30.59
CA ASP A 45 -20.19 -0.90 31.64
C ASP A 45 -20.66 -0.56 33.08
N GLY A 46 -21.58 0.39 33.21
CA GLY A 46 -22.08 0.88 34.50
C GLY A 46 -21.17 1.91 35.18
N ALA A 47 -20.01 2.22 34.61
CA ALA A 47 -19.02 3.22 35.07
C ALA A 47 -18.95 4.45 34.15
N GLY A 48 -19.91 4.59 33.23
CA GLY A 48 -19.96 5.68 32.26
C GLY A 48 -19.21 5.40 30.95
N GLY A 49 -18.73 4.16 30.75
CA GLY A 49 -18.11 3.68 29.54
C GLY A 49 -18.91 2.58 28.85
N GLU A 50 -18.28 1.94 27.85
CA GLU A 50 -18.86 0.86 27.08
C GLU A 50 -17.84 -0.25 26.87
N THR A 51 -18.33 -1.49 26.91
CA THR A 51 -17.55 -2.70 26.62
C THR A 51 -17.93 -3.27 25.27
N VAL A 52 -16.94 -3.81 24.55
CA VAL A 52 -17.16 -4.45 23.26
C VAL A 52 -17.72 -5.84 23.49
N GLN A 53 -18.94 -6.11 23.08
CA GLN A 53 -19.54 -7.44 23.19
C GLN A 53 -19.16 -8.32 22.01
N ARG A 54 -19.21 -7.74 20.80
CA ARG A 54 -18.97 -8.46 19.55
C ARG A 54 -18.47 -7.51 18.46
N ILE A 55 -17.60 -8.02 17.60
CA ILE A 55 -17.18 -7.38 16.34
C ILE A 55 -17.46 -8.36 15.21
N ARG A 56 -18.15 -7.90 14.17
CA ARG A 56 -18.31 -8.64 12.91
C ARG A 56 -18.17 -7.69 11.72
N GLY A 57 -18.14 -8.25 10.51
CA GLY A 57 -18.22 -7.42 9.32
C GLY A 57 -19.59 -6.78 9.16
N ASP A 58 -19.61 -5.53 8.71
CA ASP A 58 -20.85 -4.85 8.33
C ASP A 58 -21.34 -5.39 6.98
N MET A 59 -22.46 -6.11 7.00
CA MET A 59 -23.06 -6.71 5.80
C MET A 59 -23.52 -5.67 4.76
N ASN A 60 -23.78 -4.43 5.20
CA ASN A 60 -24.22 -3.34 4.33
C ASN A 60 -23.07 -2.44 3.88
N ASP A 61 -21.83 -2.70 4.33
CA ASP A 61 -20.67 -1.94 3.89
C ASP A 61 -20.45 -2.14 2.38
N VAL A 62 -20.50 -1.04 1.65
CA VAL A 62 -20.49 -1.06 0.17
C VAL A 62 -19.22 -1.66 -0.41
N PHE A 63 -18.13 -1.66 0.37
CA PHE A 63 -16.81 -2.06 -0.11
C PHE A 63 -16.49 -3.50 0.24
N SER A 64 -16.61 -3.85 1.52
CA SER A 64 -16.26 -5.16 2.07
C SER A 64 -17.42 -6.15 2.14
N LYS A 65 -18.68 -5.69 2.08
CA LYS A 65 -19.88 -6.55 2.03
C LYS A 65 -19.90 -7.64 3.12
N GLY A 66 -19.51 -7.27 4.34
CA GLY A 66 -19.42 -8.18 5.48
C GLY A 66 -18.11 -8.95 5.62
N PHE A 67 -17.18 -8.86 4.66
CA PHE A 67 -15.87 -9.48 4.80
C PHE A 67 -15.03 -8.78 5.88
N ILE A 68 -14.49 -9.59 6.80
CA ILE A 68 -13.40 -9.21 7.70
C ILE A 68 -12.42 -10.38 7.83
N CYS A 69 -11.13 -10.08 7.94
CA CYS A 69 -10.11 -11.10 8.22
C CYS A 69 -9.95 -11.35 9.74
N PRO A 70 -9.20 -12.38 10.16
CA PRO A 70 -8.98 -12.69 11.58
C PRO A 70 -8.45 -11.53 12.43
N LYS A 71 -7.73 -10.59 11.80
CA LYS A 71 -7.23 -9.38 12.47
C LYS A 71 -8.38 -8.45 12.90
N GLY A 72 -9.40 -8.29 12.05
CA GLY A 72 -10.54 -7.43 12.33
C GLY A 72 -11.47 -8.04 13.39
N SER A 73 -11.71 -9.35 13.33
CA SER A 73 -12.61 -10.04 14.28
C SER A 73 -12.05 -10.10 15.71
N THR A 74 -10.73 -9.97 15.88
CA THR A 74 -10.05 -10.07 17.19
C THR A 74 -9.69 -8.71 17.80
N LEU A 75 -10.10 -7.59 17.20
CA LEU A 75 -9.83 -6.23 17.70
C LEU A 75 -10.27 -6.00 19.15
N LYS A 76 -11.30 -6.72 19.62
CA LYS A 76 -11.73 -6.69 21.03
C LYS A 76 -10.58 -7.08 21.97
N HIS A 77 -9.85 -8.15 21.67
CA HIS A 77 -8.75 -8.62 22.51
C HIS A 77 -7.65 -7.56 22.63
N LEU A 78 -7.33 -6.87 21.53
CA LEU A 78 -6.36 -5.76 21.56
C LEU A 78 -6.87 -4.56 22.37
N HIS A 79 -8.17 -4.27 22.28
CA HIS A 79 -8.77 -3.14 23.00
C HIS A 79 -8.80 -3.36 24.52
N GLU A 80 -9.10 -4.60 24.92
CA GLU A 80 -9.29 -5.05 26.30
C GLU A 80 -8.03 -5.64 26.93
N ASP A 81 -6.91 -5.67 26.20
CA ASP A 81 -5.63 -6.19 26.67
C ASP A 81 -5.25 -5.54 28.02
N PRO A 82 -4.96 -6.34 29.06
CA PRO A 82 -4.59 -5.82 30.38
C PRO A 82 -3.29 -5.01 30.35
N ASP A 83 -2.38 -5.26 29.40
CA ASP A 83 -1.10 -4.56 29.26
C ASP A 83 -1.23 -3.24 28.47
N ARG A 84 -2.43 -2.93 27.98
CA ARG A 84 -2.68 -1.68 27.26
C ARG A 84 -2.47 -0.48 28.18
N LEU A 85 -1.54 0.40 27.83
CA LEU A 85 -1.31 1.66 28.53
C LEU A 85 -2.57 2.55 28.50
N ARG A 86 -3.06 2.94 29.68
CA ARG A 86 -4.24 3.81 29.87
C ARG A 86 -3.91 5.18 30.46
N VAL A 87 -2.72 5.31 31.03
CA VAL A 87 -2.19 6.55 31.61
C VAL A 87 -0.76 6.78 31.12
N PRO A 88 -0.29 8.04 31.12
CA PRO A 88 1.10 8.34 30.81
C PRO A 88 2.08 7.64 31.75
N MET A 89 3.25 7.26 31.22
CA MET A 89 4.34 6.64 31.97
C MET A 89 5.60 7.51 31.87
N ALA A 90 6.26 7.78 33.00
CA ALA A 90 7.57 8.44 33.04
C ALA A 90 8.63 7.47 33.59
N LYS A 91 9.88 7.62 33.16
CA LYS A 91 10.99 6.80 33.67
C LYS A 91 11.68 7.52 34.83
N ARG A 92 11.68 6.91 36.02
CA ARG A 92 12.33 7.39 37.25
C ARG A 92 13.24 6.29 37.79
N ASP A 93 14.48 6.63 38.11
CA ASP A 93 15.48 5.68 38.64
C ASP A 93 15.58 4.36 37.85
N GLY A 94 15.41 4.45 36.53
CA GLY A 94 15.49 3.29 35.62
C GLY A 94 14.17 2.54 35.40
N VAL A 95 13.10 2.85 36.12
CA VAL A 95 11.80 2.15 36.07
C VAL A 95 10.69 3.06 35.54
N HIS A 96 9.73 2.50 34.81
CA HIS A 96 8.54 3.26 34.36
C HIS A 96 7.49 3.31 35.48
N VAL A 97 6.99 4.51 35.76
CA VAL A 97 5.93 4.77 36.76
C VAL A 97 4.81 5.58 36.12
N GLU A 98 3.58 5.37 36.58
CA GLU A 98 2.42 6.14 36.14
C GLU A 98 2.53 7.60 36.58
N VAL A 99 2.17 8.54 35.70
CA VAL A 99 2.14 9.98 35.98
C VAL A 99 0.88 10.62 35.41
N THR A 100 0.57 11.82 35.89
CA THR A 100 -0.55 12.60 35.34
C THR A 100 -0.22 13.15 33.95
N TRP A 101 -1.24 13.56 33.20
CA TRP A 101 -1.02 14.24 31.92
C TRP A 101 -0.27 15.57 32.08
N ASP A 102 -0.57 16.35 33.11
CA ASP A 102 0.12 17.63 33.36
C ASP A 102 1.62 17.41 33.67
N GLU A 103 1.94 16.38 34.46
CA GLU A 103 3.32 15.98 34.71
C GLU A 103 4.00 15.50 33.42
N ALA A 104 3.34 14.64 32.63
CA ALA A 104 3.89 14.16 31.36
C ALA A 104 4.22 15.31 30.39
N TRP A 105 3.34 16.32 30.30
CA TRP A 105 3.61 17.51 29.48
C TRP A 105 4.76 18.35 30.03
N SER A 106 4.86 18.50 31.35
CA SER A 106 5.97 19.22 32.00
C SER A 106 7.31 18.53 31.73
N GLU A 107 7.35 17.19 31.79
CA GLU A 107 8.53 16.39 31.46
C GLU A 107 8.93 16.53 29.99
N ILE A 108 7.96 16.54 29.08
CA ILE A 108 8.19 16.75 27.65
C ILE A 108 8.75 18.15 27.40
N GLU A 109 8.22 19.19 28.06
CA GLU A 109 8.70 20.56 27.94
C GLU A 109 10.17 20.68 28.40
N VAL A 110 10.49 20.16 29.58
CA VAL A 110 11.87 20.18 30.11
C VAL A 110 12.81 19.36 29.24
N GLY A 111 12.40 18.14 28.85
CA GLY A 111 13.19 17.22 28.06
C GLY A 111 13.44 17.71 26.63
N LEU A 112 12.38 17.82 25.83
CA LEU A 112 12.48 18.25 24.43
C LEU A 112 12.92 19.71 24.32
N GLY A 113 12.41 20.61 25.16
CA GLY A 113 12.83 22.02 25.19
C GLY A 113 14.30 22.16 25.50
N GLY A 114 14.80 21.48 26.54
CA GLY A 114 16.22 21.50 26.87
C GLY A 114 17.13 20.93 25.78
N VAL A 115 16.68 19.93 25.02
CA VAL A 115 17.41 19.42 23.85
C VAL A 115 17.45 20.44 22.72
N ILE A 116 16.32 21.11 22.43
CA ILE A 116 16.24 22.17 21.43
C ILE A 116 17.19 23.33 21.79
N ASP A 117 17.20 23.76 23.04
CA ASP A 117 18.02 24.89 23.50
C ASP A 117 19.52 24.58 23.40
N ARG A 118 19.94 23.35 23.72
CA ARG A 118 21.35 22.95 23.69
C ARG A 118 21.87 22.55 22.31
N HIS A 119 21.03 21.90 21.50
CA HIS A 119 21.48 21.22 20.28
C HIS A 119 20.74 21.68 19.01
N GLY A 120 19.80 22.62 19.13
CA GLY A 120 18.97 23.07 18.03
C GLY A 120 17.94 22.03 17.58
N ARG A 121 17.03 22.46 16.71
CA ARG A 121 15.90 21.63 16.24
C ARG A 121 16.32 20.47 15.33
N SER A 122 17.51 20.53 14.74
CA SER A 122 18.08 19.45 13.92
C SER A 122 18.52 18.24 14.72
N SER A 123 18.56 18.33 16.06
CA SER A 123 18.84 17.19 16.94
C SER A 123 17.60 16.31 17.20
N LEU A 124 16.40 16.79 16.86
CA LEU A 124 15.17 16.04 17.02
C LEU A 124 14.93 15.14 15.80
N ALA A 125 14.32 13.98 16.02
CA ALA A 125 13.79 13.13 14.97
C ALA A 125 12.34 12.72 15.27
N VAL A 126 11.56 12.49 14.22
CA VAL A 126 10.18 11.98 14.35
C VAL A 126 10.04 10.72 13.53
N TYR A 127 9.48 9.68 14.15
CA TYR A 127 9.07 8.45 13.48
C TYR A 127 7.54 8.35 13.45
N GLY A 128 6.96 8.41 12.25
CA GLY A 128 5.54 8.18 12.01
C GLY A 128 5.22 6.68 11.90
N GLY A 129 4.55 6.13 12.92
CA GLY A 129 4.10 4.74 12.90
C GLY A 129 2.93 4.47 11.94
N ASN A 130 2.82 3.23 11.46
CA ASN A 130 1.85 2.83 10.43
C ASN A 130 0.38 3.16 10.79
N ALA A 131 -0.02 2.96 12.05
CA ALA A 131 -1.38 3.26 12.51
C ALA A 131 -1.77 4.75 12.34
N GLY A 132 -0.79 5.66 12.22
CA GLY A 132 -1.04 7.07 11.93
C GLY A 132 -1.76 7.29 10.60
N ALA A 133 -1.51 6.45 9.59
CA ALA A 133 -2.19 6.55 8.29
C ALA A 133 -3.70 6.27 8.38
N HIS A 134 -4.15 5.53 9.41
CA HIS A 134 -5.55 5.18 9.65
C HIS A 134 -6.20 6.06 10.73
N SER A 135 -5.54 7.17 11.10
CA SER A 135 -5.99 8.08 12.16
C SER A 135 -6.32 9.46 11.58
N LEU A 136 -7.58 9.89 11.74
CA LEU A 136 -8.02 11.23 11.32
C LEU A 136 -7.24 12.35 12.02
N SER A 137 -6.96 12.19 13.31
CA SER A 137 -6.16 13.17 14.05
C SER A 137 -4.74 13.27 13.51
N SER A 138 -4.11 12.15 13.18
CA SER A 138 -2.78 12.16 12.55
C SER A 138 -2.82 12.83 11.18
N MET A 139 -3.82 12.53 10.34
CA MET A 139 -4.01 13.18 9.04
C MET A 139 -4.17 14.71 9.15
N MET A 140 -4.86 15.19 10.19
CA MET A 140 -5.11 16.62 10.39
C MET A 140 -3.95 17.37 11.04
N TYR A 141 -3.29 16.77 12.04
CA TYR A 141 -2.39 17.49 12.94
C TYR A 141 -0.91 17.13 12.78
N LEU A 142 -0.55 16.03 12.11
CA LEU A 142 0.85 15.62 11.97
C LEU A 142 1.70 16.69 11.28
N ARG A 143 1.18 17.31 10.21
CA ARG A 143 1.89 18.40 9.53
C ARG A 143 2.15 19.59 10.46
N THR A 144 1.17 19.94 11.28
CA THR A 144 1.29 21.04 12.26
C THR A 144 2.34 20.72 13.30
N LEU A 145 2.33 19.48 13.85
CA LEU A 145 3.34 19.00 14.79
C LEU A 145 4.75 19.04 14.18
N LEU A 146 4.94 18.48 12.98
CA LEU A 146 6.23 18.47 12.29
C LEU A 146 6.74 19.89 11.98
N THR A 147 5.84 20.81 11.65
CA THR A 147 6.17 22.22 11.42
C THR A 147 6.60 22.89 12.73
N GLY A 148 5.87 22.65 13.82
CA GLY A 148 6.19 23.19 15.14
C GLY A 148 7.49 22.66 15.73
N LEU A 149 7.82 21.39 15.48
CA LEU A 149 9.11 20.81 15.85
C LEU A 149 10.26 21.37 15.00
N GLY A 150 9.99 21.70 13.74
CA GLY A 150 10.97 22.32 12.84
C GLY A 150 12.14 21.41 12.44
N THR A 151 12.08 20.11 12.79
CA THR A 151 13.07 19.13 12.35
C THR A 151 12.82 18.66 10.92
N ARG A 152 13.92 18.35 10.24
CA ARG A 152 13.94 17.66 8.94
C ARG A 152 14.15 16.16 9.08
N ASN A 153 14.55 15.67 10.25
CA ASN A 153 14.80 14.25 10.49
C ASN A 153 13.45 13.55 10.69
N ARG A 154 12.82 13.21 9.57
CA ARG A 154 11.50 12.61 9.52
C ARG A 154 11.62 11.23 8.92
N TYR A 155 11.02 10.28 9.61
CA TYR A 155 11.03 8.89 9.26
C TYR A 155 9.60 8.38 9.41
N SER A 156 9.24 7.34 8.69
CA SER A 156 7.98 6.66 8.89
C SER A 156 8.06 5.22 8.45
N ALA A 157 7.01 4.47 8.81
CA ALA A 157 6.77 3.13 8.28
C ALA A 157 6.80 3.11 6.73
N SER A 158 6.40 4.19 6.05
CA SER A 158 6.39 4.25 4.58
C SER A 158 7.80 4.16 3.98
N THR A 159 8.84 4.63 4.68
CA THR A 159 10.23 4.53 4.21
C THR A 159 10.84 3.13 4.33
N VAL A 160 10.16 2.22 5.05
CA VAL A 160 10.50 0.80 5.12
C VAL A 160 9.78 0.00 4.02
N ASP A 161 8.67 0.53 3.49
CA ASP A 161 7.67 -0.22 2.70
C ASP A 161 7.39 0.42 1.32
N GLN A 162 6.84 1.64 1.30
CA GLN A 162 6.10 2.18 0.16
C GLN A 162 6.92 3.12 -0.72
N MET A 163 8.03 3.67 -0.22
CA MET A 163 8.76 4.74 -0.91
C MET A 163 9.14 4.42 -2.35
N PRO A 164 9.59 3.20 -2.71
CA PRO A 164 9.85 2.86 -4.11
C PRO A 164 8.64 3.03 -5.03
N ARG A 165 7.42 2.70 -4.55
CA ARG A 165 6.18 2.92 -5.31
C ARG A 165 5.88 4.40 -5.50
N HIS A 166 6.07 5.21 -4.46
CA HIS A 166 5.88 6.65 -4.56
C HIS A 166 6.90 7.33 -5.48
N VAL A 167 8.16 6.90 -5.44
CA VAL A 167 9.21 7.40 -6.34
C VAL A 167 8.88 7.05 -7.79
N ALA A 168 8.52 5.79 -8.07
CA ALA A 168 8.10 5.37 -9.40
C ALA A 168 6.90 6.17 -9.90
N ALA A 169 5.83 6.28 -9.10
CA ALA A 169 4.65 7.07 -9.45
C ALA A 169 4.96 8.55 -9.69
N GLY A 170 5.86 9.13 -8.88
CA GLY A 170 6.33 10.49 -9.06
C GLY A 170 7.02 10.70 -10.41
N HIS A 171 7.88 9.78 -10.82
CA HIS A 171 8.59 9.86 -12.10
C HIS A 171 7.70 9.53 -13.31
N VAL A 172 6.84 8.52 -13.22
CA VAL A 172 5.97 8.08 -14.34
C VAL A 172 4.78 9.02 -14.52
N PHE A 173 4.09 9.36 -13.43
CA PHE A 173 2.81 10.06 -13.48
C PHE A 173 2.89 11.52 -13.00
N GLY A 174 4.08 11.99 -12.63
CA GLY A 174 4.31 13.36 -12.17
C GLY A 174 3.85 13.65 -10.73
N SER A 175 3.24 12.67 -10.06
CA SER A 175 2.78 12.79 -8.67
C SER A 175 3.07 11.50 -7.90
N PRO A 176 3.75 11.57 -6.74
CA PRO A 176 4.09 10.37 -5.99
C PRO A 176 2.89 9.65 -5.40
N VAL A 177 1.72 10.29 -5.36
CA VAL A 177 0.47 9.69 -4.85
C VAL A 177 -0.48 9.28 -5.98
N ALA A 178 -0.09 9.43 -7.25
CA ALA A 178 -0.84 8.91 -8.38
C ALA A 178 -0.49 7.43 -8.57
N VAL A 179 -1.12 6.56 -7.79
CA VAL A 179 -0.84 5.13 -7.81
C VAL A 179 -2.04 4.38 -8.42
N PRO A 180 -1.92 3.79 -9.61
CA PRO A 180 -2.95 2.91 -10.16
C PRO A 180 -3.04 1.61 -9.35
N VAL A 181 -4.26 1.10 -9.22
CA VAL A 181 -4.59 -0.15 -8.50
C VAL A 181 -5.27 -1.13 -9.46
N PRO A 182 -5.07 -2.45 -9.29
CA PRO A 182 -5.71 -3.43 -10.16
C PRO A 182 -7.25 -3.41 -10.00
N ASP A 183 -7.97 -3.38 -11.11
CA ASP A 183 -9.44 -3.56 -11.15
C ASP A 183 -9.79 -5.05 -11.01
N LEU A 184 -9.62 -5.57 -9.78
CA LEU A 184 -9.72 -6.99 -9.45
C LEU A 184 -11.09 -7.60 -9.79
N ASP A 185 -12.15 -6.80 -9.83
CA ASP A 185 -13.50 -7.28 -10.14
C ASP A 185 -13.73 -7.48 -11.64
N ARG A 186 -12.85 -6.96 -12.50
CA ARG A 186 -13.00 -7.02 -13.97
C ARG A 186 -11.80 -7.58 -14.72
N THR A 187 -10.62 -7.68 -14.10
CA THR A 187 -9.41 -8.21 -14.75
C THR A 187 -9.57 -9.68 -15.16
N ASP A 188 -9.07 -10.04 -16.34
CA ASP A 188 -9.03 -11.43 -16.83
C ASP A 188 -7.66 -12.07 -16.59
N HIS A 189 -6.59 -11.28 -16.48
CA HIS A 189 -5.26 -11.79 -16.16
C HIS A 189 -4.58 -10.96 -15.06
N LEU A 190 -4.41 -11.53 -13.86
CA LEU A 190 -3.73 -10.87 -12.75
C LEU A 190 -2.33 -11.46 -12.53
N LEU A 191 -1.30 -10.66 -12.76
CA LEU A 191 0.09 -11.02 -12.46
C LEU A 191 0.53 -10.36 -11.15
N ILE A 192 0.82 -11.16 -10.13
CA ILE A 192 1.19 -10.72 -8.79
C ILE A 192 2.69 -10.94 -8.57
N LEU A 193 3.44 -9.92 -8.17
CA LEU A 193 4.87 -10.00 -7.86
C LEU A 193 5.18 -9.61 -6.41
N GLY A 194 5.87 -10.47 -5.67
CA GLY A 194 6.36 -10.15 -4.33
C GLY A 194 5.27 -9.64 -3.37
N ALA A 195 4.04 -10.15 -3.52
CA ALA A 195 2.90 -9.79 -2.71
C ALA A 195 2.14 -11.05 -2.27
N ASN A 196 1.65 -11.05 -1.02
CA ASN A 196 0.87 -12.15 -0.46
C ASN A 196 -0.51 -11.66 0.03
N PRO A 197 -1.37 -11.16 -0.87
CA PRO A 197 -2.64 -10.56 -0.51
C PRO A 197 -3.61 -11.53 0.17
N TYR A 198 -3.44 -12.85 0.04
CA TYR A 198 -4.24 -13.80 0.81
C TYR A 198 -4.06 -13.62 2.34
N ALA A 199 -2.84 -13.24 2.78
CA ALA A 199 -2.54 -12.99 4.17
C ALA A 199 -2.76 -11.51 4.57
N SER A 200 -2.46 -10.58 3.65
CA SER A 200 -2.38 -9.14 3.96
C SER A 200 -3.50 -8.26 3.38
N ASN A 201 -4.41 -8.81 2.57
CA ASN A 201 -5.47 -8.09 1.82
C ASN A 201 -4.97 -7.02 0.82
N GLY A 202 -3.76 -7.17 0.29
CA GLY A 202 -3.19 -6.28 -0.73
C GLY A 202 -2.78 -4.90 -0.21
N SER A 203 -1.49 -4.59 -0.26
CA SER A 203 -0.95 -3.25 0.06
C SER A 203 -0.97 -2.35 -1.19
N MET A 204 -1.09 -1.04 -1.02
CA MET A 204 -1.45 -0.03 -2.02
C MET A 204 -2.37 -0.52 -3.14
N CYS A 205 -3.37 -1.31 -2.78
CA CYS A 205 -4.41 -1.84 -3.66
C CYS A 205 -5.80 -1.50 -3.12
N THR A 206 -5.92 -1.31 -1.79
CA THR A 206 -7.18 -1.03 -1.11
C THR A 206 -8.26 -2.02 -1.53
N ALA A 207 -8.11 -3.31 -1.20
CA ALA A 207 -9.06 -4.34 -1.63
C ALA A 207 -9.47 -5.25 -0.46
N PRO A 208 -10.71 -5.13 0.06
CA PRO A 208 -11.26 -6.12 0.97
C PRO A 208 -11.53 -7.42 0.20
N ASP A 209 -11.54 -8.53 0.93
CA ASP A 209 -11.81 -9.87 0.38
C ASP A 209 -10.89 -10.22 -0.79
N PHE A 210 -9.59 -9.93 -0.69
CA PHE A 210 -8.64 -10.28 -1.74
C PHE A 210 -8.66 -11.79 -2.06
N PRO A 211 -8.72 -12.72 -1.06
CA PRO A 211 -8.96 -14.15 -1.33
C PRO A 211 -10.16 -14.41 -2.24
N GLY A 212 -11.36 -13.93 -1.87
CA GLY A 212 -12.55 -14.13 -2.69
C GLY A 212 -12.47 -13.42 -4.05
N ARG A 213 -11.72 -12.33 -4.18
CA ARG A 213 -11.46 -11.68 -5.47
C ARG A 213 -10.58 -12.54 -6.39
N ILE A 214 -9.56 -13.21 -5.85
CA ILE A 214 -8.74 -14.18 -6.59
C ILE A 214 -9.63 -15.33 -7.08
N GLU A 215 -10.45 -15.89 -6.21
CA GLU A 215 -11.40 -16.96 -6.55
C GLU A 215 -12.35 -16.50 -7.68
N ARG A 216 -12.96 -15.31 -7.55
CA ARG A 216 -13.88 -14.76 -8.56
C ARG A 216 -13.22 -14.41 -9.90
N ILE A 217 -11.91 -14.09 -9.93
CA ILE A 217 -11.17 -13.94 -11.20
C ILE A 217 -11.12 -15.29 -11.92
N ARG A 218 -10.83 -16.36 -11.18
CA ARG A 218 -10.70 -17.72 -11.72
C ARG A 218 -12.05 -18.31 -12.14
N GLU A 219 -13.09 -18.11 -11.32
CA GLU A 219 -14.45 -18.58 -11.61
C GLU A 219 -15.04 -18.00 -12.90
N ARG A 220 -14.69 -16.74 -13.24
CA ARG A 220 -15.10 -16.12 -14.52
C ARG A 220 -14.20 -16.48 -15.70
N GLY A 221 -13.25 -17.40 -15.52
CA GLY A 221 -12.34 -17.87 -16.56
C GLY A 221 -11.06 -17.05 -16.73
N GLY A 222 -10.77 -16.14 -15.80
CA GLY A 222 -9.51 -15.42 -15.75
C GLY A 222 -8.35 -16.26 -15.19
N LYS A 223 -7.12 -15.77 -15.34
CA LYS A 223 -5.88 -16.39 -14.87
C LYS A 223 -5.21 -15.52 -13.80
N VAL A 224 -4.79 -16.14 -12.71
CA VAL A 224 -3.96 -15.51 -11.67
C VAL A 224 -2.60 -16.18 -11.66
N VAL A 225 -1.55 -15.38 -11.85
CA VAL A 225 -0.15 -15.84 -11.83
C VAL A 225 0.59 -15.14 -10.69
N VAL A 226 1.33 -15.90 -9.90
CA VAL A 226 2.11 -15.38 -8.77
C VAL A 226 3.59 -15.64 -8.99
N VAL A 227 4.37 -14.56 -9.05
CA VAL A 227 5.84 -14.59 -9.02
C VAL A 227 6.28 -14.29 -7.59
N ASP A 228 6.81 -15.30 -6.91
CA ASP A 228 7.26 -15.19 -5.52
C ASP A 228 8.39 -16.20 -5.25
N PRO A 229 9.47 -15.84 -4.53
CA PRO A 229 10.52 -16.79 -4.15
C PRO A 229 10.01 -17.95 -3.29
N ARG A 230 8.88 -17.79 -2.61
CA ARG A 230 8.22 -18.82 -1.80
C ARG A 230 6.84 -19.12 -2.37
N ARG A 231 6.43 -20.40 -2.33
CA ARG A 231 5.05 -20.78 -2.63
C ARG A 231 4.14 -20.39 -1.47
N SER A 232 3.74 -19.12 -1.44
CA SER A 232 2.86 -18.55 -0.42
C SER A 232 1.42 -19.05 -0.58
N ARG A 233 0.55 -18.77 0.41
CA ARG A 233 -0.88 -19.09 0.30
C ARG A 233 -1.52 -18.44 -0.93
N THR A 234 -1.09 -17.23 -1.32
CA THR A 234 -1.55 -16.61 -2.57
C THR A 234 -1.13 -17.44 -3.78
N ALA A 235 0.10 -17.95 -3.80
CA ALA A 235 0.62 -18.79 -4.89
C ALA A 235 -0.02 -20.19 -4.94
N GLU A 236 -0.46 -20.73 -3.79
CA GLU A 236 -1.22 -21.99 -3.73
C GLU A 236 -2.60 -21.88 -4.37
N GLU A 237 -3.24 -20.71 -4.23
CA GLU A 237 -4.61 -20.46 -4.69
C GLU A 237 -4.68 -19.80 -6.08
N ALA A 238 -3.51 -19.51 -6.66
CA ALA A 238 -3.33 -19.03 -8.03
C ALA A 238 -3.31 -20.18 -9.03
N ASP A 239 -3.47 -19.87 -10.31
CA ASP A 239 -3.38 -20.87 -11.39
C ASP A 239 -1.94 -21.27 -11.69
N GLU A 240 -1.00 -20.34 -11.50
CA GLU A 240 0.42 -20.57 -11.74
C GLU A 240 1.29 -19.89 -10.68
N TRP A 241 2.33 -20.60 -10.24
CA TRP A 241 3.38 -20.07 -9.40
C TRP A 241 4.72 -20.14 -10.13
N VAL A 242 5.38 -18.99 -10.25
CA VAL A 242 6.72 -18.87 -10.82
C VAL A 242 7.69 -18.54 -9.70
N ALA A 243 8.57 -19.49 -9.38
CA ALA A 243 9.64 -19.28 -8.43
C ALA A 243 10.69 -18.33 -9.02
N ILE A 244 11.07 -17.30 -8.27
CA ILE A 244 12.11 -16.33 -8.66
C ILE A 244 13.18 -16.24 -7.57
N ARG A 245 14.42 -15.93 -7.95
CA ARG A 245 15.47 -15.59 -6.98
C ARG A 245 15.15 -14.24 -6.32
N PRO A 246 15.20 -14.13 -4.98
CA PRO A 246 14.93 -12.87 -4.28
C PRO A 246 15.75 -11.69 -4.83
N GLY A 247 15.08 -10.54 -5.06
CA GLY A 247 15.73 -9.30 -5.49
C GLY A 247 16.01 -9.20 -7.00
N SER A 248 15.55 -10.16 -7.80
CA SER A 248 15.77 -10.18 -9.26
C SER A 248 14.54 -9.80 -10.09
N ASP A 249 13.48 -9.30 -9.46
CA ASP A 249 12.19 -8.95 -10.06
C ASP A 249 12.35 -7.91 -11.19
N ALA A 250 13.20 -6.90 -11.01
CA ALA A 250 13.47 -5.89 -12.04
C ALA A 250 14.04 -6.50 -13.33
N LEU A 251 14.85 -7.56 -13.23
CA LEU A 251 15.40 -8.25 -14.40
C LEU A 251 14.33 -9.06 -15.13
N LEU A 252 13.47 -9.77 -14.39
CA LEU A 252 12.33 -10.48 -14.96
C LEU A 252 11.40 -9.51 -15.70
N LEU A 253 11.01 -8.41 -15.06
CA LEU A 253 10.09 -7.43 -15.61
C LEU A 253 10.69 -6.72 -16.85
N ALA A 254 11.98 -6.38 -16.82
CA ALA A 254 12.68 -5.82 -17.99
C ALA A 254 12.70 -6.81 -19.15
N ALA A 255 12.92 -8.11 -18.88
CA ALA A 255 12.90 -9.14 -19.91
C ALA A 255 11.50 -9.40 -20.48
N MET A 256 10.45 -9.28 -19.67
CA MET A 256 9.08 -9.32 -20.18
C MET A 256 8.81 -8.11 -21.09
N CYS A 257 9.21 -6.90 -20.71
CA CYS A 257 9.11 -5.72 -21.57
C CYS A 257 9.90 -5.90 -22.88
N ASN A 258 11.08 -6.51 -22.81
CA ASN A 258 11.91 -6.85 -23.97
C ASN A 258 11.18 -7.77 -24.95
N VAL A 259 10.52 -8.82 -24.45
CA VAL A 259 9.69 -9.70 -25.29
C VAL A 259 8.57 -8.93 -25.97
N LEU A 260 7.86 -8.06 -25.25
CA LEU A 260 6.78 -7.25 -25.83
C LEU A 260 7.27 -6.38 -27.00
N VAL A 261 8.43 -5.74 -26.83
CA VAL A 261 9.04 -4.91 -27.88
C VAL A 261 9.55 -5.78 -29.04
N ALA A 262 10.33 -6.82 -28.75
CA ALA A 262 10.98 -7.65 -29.76
C ALA A 262 9.99 -8.43 -30.63
N GLU A 263 8.85 -8.82 -30.07
CA GLU A 263 7.78 -9.54 -30.77
C GLU A 263 6.68 -8.60 -31.30
N SER A 264 6.85 -7.27 -31.20
CA SER A 264 5.87 -6.27 -31.66
C SER A 264 4.48 -6.44 -31.03
N LEU A 265 4.44 -6.77 -29.73
CA LEU A 265 3.23 -6.96 -28.92
C LEU A 265 2.85 -5.71 -28.10
N VAL A 266 3.52 -4.59 -28.31
CA VAL A 266 3.19 -3.33 -27.62
C VAL A 266 1.88 -2.76 -28.18
N ASP A 267 0.89 -2.58 -27.29
CA ASP A 267 -0.40 -1.96 -27.58
C ASP A 267 -0.79 -0.99 -26.47
N VAL A 268 -0.30 0.25 -26.53
CA VAL A 268 -0.54 1.26 -25.47
C VAL A 268 -2.01 1.73 -25.42
N GLY A 269 -2.73 1.61 -26.53
CA GLY A 269 -4.08 2.15 -26.68
C GLY A 269 -4.14 3.69 -26.79
N PRO A 270 -5.20 4.23 -27.43
CA PRO A 270 -5.31 5.67 -27.70
C PRO A 270 -5.53 6.53 -26.45
N HIS A 271 -6.04 5.95 -25.35
CA HIS A 271 -6.31 6.64 -24.09
C HIS A 271 -5.04 7.04 -23.33
N VAL A 272 -3.93 6.32 -23.54
CA VAL A 272 -2.62 6.63 -22.93
C VAL A 272 -1.63 7.21 -23.95
N ALA A 273 -1.75 6.85 -25.23
CA ALA A 273 -0.76 7.20 -26.26
C ALA A 273 -0.45 8.71 -26.36
N GLU A 274 -1.44 9.59 -26.19
CA GLU A 274 -1.23 11.06 -26.25
C GLU A 274 -0.43 11.63 -25.06
N TYR A 275 -0.27 10.86 -23.97
CA TYR A 275 0.45 11.24 -22.76
C TYR A 275 1.83 10.57 -22.65
N LEU A 276 2.07 9.53 -23.46
CA LEU A 276 3.29 8.75 -23.42
C LEU A 276 4.45 9.52 -24.05
N ASN A 277 5.63 9.36 -23.45
CA ASN A 277 6.90 9.84 -24.00
C ASN A 277 8.00 8.81 -23.69
N GLY A 278 9.13 8.90 -24.40
CA GLY A 278 10.32 8.12 -24.08
C GLY A 278 10.26 6.64 -24.46
N LEU A 279 9.33 6.22 -25.33
CA LEU A 279 9.15 4.79 -25.65
C LEU A 279 10.36 4.19 -26.38
N ASP A 280 10.95 4.92 -27.32
CA ASP A 280 12.13 4.47 -28.07
C ASP A 280 13.37 4.41 -27.15
N GLU A 281 13.56 5.40 -26.29
CA GLU A 281 14.62 5.40 -25.27
C GLU A 281 14.44 4.26 -24.27
N PHE A 282 13.19 4.00 -23.86
CA PHE A 282 12.86 2.87 -23.00
C PHE A 282 13.20 1.54 -23.67
N ALA A 283 12.76 1.34 -24.92
CA ALA A 283 13.04 0.13 -25.71
C ALA A 283 14.56 -0.10 -25.85
N ALA A 284 15.33 0.95 -26.12
CA ALA A 284 16.79 0.88 -26.18
C ALA A 284 17.41 0.51 -24.81
N ALA A 285 16.90 1.07 -23.71
CA ALA A 285 17.39 0.79 -22.37
C ALA A 285 17.13 -0.66 -21.94
N ILE A 286 16.01 -1.25 -22.34
CA ILE A 286 15.65 -2.63 -22.00
C ILE A 286 16.17 -3.68 -23.01
N ALA A 287 16.74 -3.26 -24.14
CA ALA A 287 17.25 -4.16 -25.18
C ALA A 287 18.27 -5.21 -24.68
N PRO A 288 19.19 -4.90 -23.75
CA PRO A 288 20.14 -5.89 -23.23
C PRO A 288 19.52 -6.99 -22.36
N PHE A 289 18.31 -6.77 -21.82
CA PHE A 289 17.65 -7.69 -20.90
C PHE A 289 16.82 -8.72 -21.66
N THR A 290 17.45 -9.52 -22.53
CA THR A 290 16.74 -10.61 -23.22
C THR A 290 16.33 -11.71 -22.22
N PRO A 291 15.31 -12.53 -22.52
CA PRO A 291 14.95 -13.68 -21.69
C PRO A 291 16.16 -14.56 -21.32
N GLU A 292 17.06 -14.82 -22.26
CA GLU A 292 18.28 -15.60 -22.06
C GLU A 292 19.27 -14.93 -21.08
N SER A 293 19.44 -13.62 -21.19
CA SER A 293 20.43 -12.87 -20.40
C SER A 293 20.13 -12.88 -18.90
N VAL A 294 18.84 -12.99 -18.53
CA VAL A 294 18.41 -12.87 -17.13
C VAL A 294 18.21 -14.22 -16.44
N VAL A 295 18.18 -15.35 -17.16
CA VAL A 295 17.93 -16.70 -16.59
C VAL A 295 18.84 -16.99 -15.41
N ALA A 296 20.14 -16.72 -15.57
CA ALA A 296 21.13 -17.01 -14.54
C ALA A 296 20.88 -16.21 -13.26
N ALA A 297 20.36 -14.97 -13.37
CA ALA A 297 20.11 -14.07 -12.25
C ALA A 297 18.74 -14.32 -11.60
N THR A 298 17.70 -14.58 -12.39
CA THR A 298 16.32 -14.75 -11.92
C THR A 298 15.99 -16.17 -11.51
N GLY A 299 16.63 -17.16 -12.12
CA GLY A 299 16.24 -18.57 -12.01
C GLY A 299 14.99 -18.92 -12.80
N VAL A 300 14.41 -17.99 -13.56
CA VAL A 300 13.24 -18.20 -14.42
C VAL A 300 13.72 -18.54 -15.83
N SER A 301 13.17 -19.60 -16.43
CA SER A 301 13.59 -20.01 -17.77
C SER A 301 13.19 -18.97 -18.83
N ALA A 302 13.99 -18.84 -19.88
CA ALA A 302 13.71 -17.92 -20.98
C ALA A 302 12.33 -18.16 -21.63
N GLU A 303 11.90 -19.43 -21.70
CA GLU A 303 10.58 -19.78 -22.22
C GLU A 303 9.46 -19.33 -21.27
N ALA A 304 9.60 -19.53 -19.95
CA ALA A 304 8.61 -19.05 -18.99
C ALA A 304 8.46 -17.51 -19.07
N ILE A 305 9.57 -16.78 -19.23
CA ILE A 305 9.54 -15.31 -19.40
C ILE A 305 8.74 -14.91 -20.65
N ARG A 306 8.97 -15.60 -21.78
CA ARG A 306 8.22 -15.37 -23.02
C ARG A 306 6.74 -15.68 -22.85
N THR A 307 6.41 -16.81 -22.24
CA THR A 307 5.03 -17.21 -21.96
C THR A 307 4.33 -16.15 -21.11
N LEU A 308 4.93 -15.72 -20.00
CA LEU A 308 4.36 -14.68 -19.14
C LEU A 308 4.07 -13.38 -19.91
N ALA A 309 5.02 -12.92 -20.74
CA ALA A 309 4.84 -11.69 -21.53
C ALA A 309 3.75 -11.84 -22.60
N ARG A 310 3.73 -12.96 -23.32
CA ARG A 310 2.75 -13.25 -24.39
C ARG A 310 1.34 -13.43 -23.83
N GLU A 311 1.19 -14.16 -22.73
CA GLU A 311 -0.11 -14.33 -22.07
C GLU A 311 -0.65 -13.00 -21.55
N LEU A 312 0.21 -12.16 -20.95
CA LEU A 312 -0.17 -10.83 -20.49
C LEU A 312 -0.65 -9.94 -21.65
N ALA A 313 0.04 -9.97 -22.79
CA ALA A 313 -0.33 -9.21 -23.98
C ALA A 313 -1.60 -9.74 -24.69
N ALA A 314 -1.81 -11.06 -24.66
CA ALA A 314 -2.96 -11.70 -25.31
C ALA A 314 -4.26 -11.61 -24.49
N ALA A 315 -4.17 -11.33 -23.19
CA ALA A 315 -5.34 -11.20 -22.33
C ALA A 315 -6.21 -10.00 -22.73
N THR A 316 -7.55 -10.20 -22.74
CA THR A 316 -8.53 -9.12 -23.01
C THR A 316 -8.34 -7.95 -22.04
N THR A 317 -8.20 -8.26 -20.75
CA THR A 317 -7.83 -7.30 -19.71
C THR A 317 -6.82 -7.94 -18.76
N ALA A 318 -5.84 -7.16 -18.31
CA ALA A 318 -4.83 -7.64 -17.40
C ALA A 318 -4.37 -6.56 -16.42
N SER A 319 -3.85 -6.98 -15.28
CA SER A 319 -3.18 -6.07 -14.36
C SER A 319 -1.93 -6.71 -13.78
N VAL A 320 -0.83 -5.96 -13.78
CA VAL A 320 0.40 -6.33 -13.10
C VAL A 320 0.46 -5.58 -11.77
N TYR A 321 0.59 -6.32 -10.68
CA TYR A 321 0.57 -5.81 -9.33
C TYR A 321 1.76 -6.36 -8.53
N GLY A 322 2.53 -5.48 -7.89
CA GLY A 322 3.60 -5.88 -7.00
C GLY A 322 3.73 -4.97 -5.79
N ARG A 323 4.18 -5.54 -4.65
CA ARG A 323 4.23 -4.85 -3.35
C ARG A 323 5.51 -5.14 -2.56
N ILE A 324 5.44 -5.21 -1.23
CA ILE A 324 6.58 -5.17 -0.30
C ILE A 324 7.75 -6.03 -0.75
N GLY A 325 7.51 -7.23 -1.29
CA GLY A 325 8.57 -8.11 -1.79
C GLY A 325 9.35 -7.54 -2.97
N THR A 326 8.72 -6.73 -3.82
CA THR A 326 9.39 -5.98 -4.90
C THR A 326 9.98 -4.65 -4.44
N THR A 327 9.45 -4.02 -3.40
CA THR A 327 9.91 -2.68 -2.94
C THR A 327 11.04 -2.76 -1.91
N THR A 328 11.12 -3.82 -1.11
CA THR A 328 12.17 -4.02 -0.10
C THR A 328 13.43 -4.69 -0.67
N THR A 329 13.83 -4.26 -1.86
CA THR A 329 14.98 -4.78 -2.61
C THR A 329 15.80 -3.62 -3.18
N GLU A 330 17.06 -3.87 -3.51
CA GLU A 330 17.98 -2.85 -4.05
C GLU A 330 17.42 -2.11 -5.27
N PHE A 331 16.74 -2.84 -6.16
CA PHE A 331 16.15 -2.29 -7.39
C PHE A 331 14.64 -2.04 -7.29
N GLY A 332 14.10 -1.85 -6.09
CA GLY A 332 12.65 -1.80 -5.89
C GLY A 332 11.93 -0.66 -6.63
N SER A 333 12.56 0.51 -6.77
CA SER A 333 11.99 1.61 -7.56
C SER A 333 11.93 1.25 -9.04
N THR A 334 12.97 0.58 -9.55
CA THR A 334 13.04 0.10 -10.94
C THR A 334 12.02 -1.01 -11.21
N ALA A 335 11.90 -1.99 -10.31
CA ALA A 335 10.90 -3.04 -10.41
C ALA A 335 9.49 -2.44 -10.45
N THR A 336 9.21 -1.46 -9.58
CA THR A 336 7.91 -0.81 -9.53
C THR A 336 7.62 0.01 -10.79
N TRP A 337 8.61 0.72 -11.32
CA TRP A 337 8.51 1.42 -12.60
C TRP A 337 8.20 0.46 -13.74
N LEU A 338 8.86 -0.71 -13.79
CA LEU A 338 8.64 -1.72 -14.82
C LEU A 338 7.28 -2.43 -14.71
N ILE A 339 6.71 -2.53 -13.50
CA ILE A 339 5.31 -2.95 -13.32
C ILE A 339 4.37 -1.95 -14.02
N ASP A 340 4.58 -0.65 -13.82
CA ASP A 340 3.79 0.39 -14.51
C ASP A 340 4.02 0.33 -16.02
N ALA A 341 5.26 0.09 -16.47
CA ALA A 341 5.59 -0.08 -17.88
C ALA A 341 4.86 -1.25 -18.53
N LEU A 342 4.80 -2.43 -17.89
CA LEU A 342 4.03 -3.56 -18.42
C LEU A 342 2.55 -3.24 -18.55
N ASN A 343 1.95 -2.59 -17.55
CA ASN A 343 0.56 -2.14 -17.64
C ASN A 343 0.37 -1.12 -18.78
N ILE A 344 1.32 -0.22 -19.03
CA ILE A 344 1.27 0.73 -20.15
C ILE A 344 1.43 0.04 -21.51
N LEU A 345 2.46 -0.79 -21.67
CA LEU A 345 2.82 -1.42 -22.95
C LEU A 345 1.77 -2.43 -23.43
N THR A 346 0.96 -2.97 -22.53
CA THR A 346 -0.15 -3.87 -22.85
C THR A 346 -1.50 -3.15 -22.89
N GLY A 347 -1.50 -1.82 -22.77
CA GLY A 347 -2.70 -0.99 -22.90
C GLY A 347 -3.64 -1.10 -21.70
N ASN A 348 -3.15 -1.68 -20.60
CA ASN A 348 -3.86 -1.98 -19.37
C ASN A 348 -3.85 -0.85 -18.34
N LEU A 349 -3.09 0.23 -18.55
CA LEU A 349 -3.17 1.39 -17.67
C LEU A 349 -4.48 2.16 -17.92
N ASP A 350 -5.15 2.53 -16.82
CA ASP A 350 -6.35 3.36 -16.74
C ASP A 350 -7.53 2.91 -17.64
N ARG A 351 -7.71 1.59 -17.76
CA ARG A 351 -8.88 0.95 -18.40
C ARG A 351 -9.60 0.00 -17.45
N PRO A 352 -10.93 -0.19 -17.59
CA PRO A 352 -11.66 -1.23 -16.86
C PRO A 352 -11.02 -2.61 -17.05
N GLY A 353 -10.84 -3.36 -15.96
CA GLY A 353 -10.10 -4.62 -15.92
C GLY A 353 -8.56 -4.48 -15.93
N GLY A 354 -8.06 -3.26 -16.03
CA GLY A 354 -6.64 -2.92 -15.98
C GLY A 354 -6.16 -2.37 -14.63
N ALA A 355 -5.01 -1.71 -14.63
CA ALA A 355 -4.52 -0.93 -13.48
C ALA A 355 -5.09 0.50 -13.55
N MET A 356 -6.01 0.85 -12.66
CA MET A 356 -6.82 2.08 -12.76
C MET A 356 -6.45 3.13 -11.70
N PHE A 357 -6.54 4.41 -12.07
CA PHE A 357 -6.51 5.49 -11.07
C PHE A 357 -7.88 5.61 -10.39
N ALA A 358 -7.87 5.75 -9.07
CA ALA A 358 -9.10 6.03 -8.34
C ALA A 358 -9.57 7.46 -8.58
N MET A 359 -10.88 7.65 -8.79
CA MET A 359 -11.50 8.97 -8.81
C MET A 359 -11.60 9.48 -7.36
N PRO A 360 -10.88 10.56 -7.00
CA PRO A 360 -10.85 10.99 -5.61
C PRO A 360 -12.15 11.72 -5.23
N VAL A 361 -12.64 11.45 -4.02
CA VAL A 361 -13.86 12.06 -3.46
C VAL A 361 -13.70 13.55 -3.14
N ALA A 362 -12.45 14.01 -2.96
CA ALA A 362 -12.12 15.41 -2.67
C ALA A 362 -10.87 15.88 -3.43
N GLY A 363 -10.73 17.20 -3.57
CA GLY A 363 -9.60 17.80 -4.28
C GLY A 363 -8.26 17.62 -3.54
N GLY A 364 -7.24 17.11 -4.24
CA GLY A 364 -5.91 16.80 -3.70
C GLY A 364 -4.79 17.01 -4.73
N ALA A 365 -3.62 16.40 -4.50
CA ALA A 365 -2.46 16.56 -5.37
C ALA A 365 -2.69 16.03 -6.79
N THR A 366 -3.55 15.01 -6.97
CA THR A 366 -3.87 14.40 -8.26
C THR A 366 -5.02 15.07 -9.01
N THR A 367 -5.74 16.01 -8.37
CA THR A 367 -6.89 16.73 -8.98
C THR A 367 -6.70 18.23 -9.06
N ARG A 368 -5.52 18.72 -8.68
CA ARG A 368 -5.16 20.14 -8.78
C ARG A 368 -4.04 20.30 -9.80
N GLY A 369 -4.08 21.40 -10.54
CA GLY A 369 -3.06 21.74 -11.53
C GLY A 369 -3.65 21.92 -12.92
N LYS A 370 -2.78 22.27 -13.87
CA LYS A 370 -3.11 22.36 -15.30
C LYS A 370 -2.42 21.22 -16.03
N ARG A 371 -3.17 20.52 -16.88
CA ARG A 371 -2.66 19.43 -17.73
C ARG A 371 -1.36 19.85 -18.44
N GLY A 372 -0.35 18.98 -18.42
CA GLY A 372 0.94 19.22 -19.08
C GLY A 372 1.84 20.27 -18.40
N SER A 373 1.51 20.71 -17.19
CA SER A 373 2.32 21.68 -16.44
C SER A 373 2.59 21.19 -15.02
N GLY A 374 3.84 21.34 -14.58
CA GLY A 374 4.27 20.93 -13.24
C GLY A 374 5.77 21.13 -13.07
N ARG A 375 6.24 21.12 -11.82
CA ARG A 375 7.68 21.20 -11.50
C ARG A 375 8.40 19.85 -11.65
N GLY A 376 7.67 18.82 -12.08
CA GLY A 376 8.11 17.43 -12.01
C GLY A 376 8.19 16.91 -10.57
N PHE A 377 8.49 15.63 -10.46
CA PHE A 377 8.87 15.00 -9.20
C PHE A 377 10.38 14.98 -9.06
N ALA A 378 10.88 15.32 -7.88
CA ALA A 378 12.30 15.33 -7.57
C ALA A 378 12.51 14.85 -6.13
N ILE A 379 13.52 14.00 -5.96
CA ILE A 379 14.04 13.50 -4.69
C ILE A 379 15.36 14.22 -4.35
N GLY A 380 15.88 13.99 -3.15
CA GLY A 380 17.22 14.46 -2.76
C GLY A 380 17.29 15.97 -2.49
N ARG A 381 16.22 16.58 -1.94
CA ARG A 381 16.28 18.00 -1.50
C ARG A 381 17.12 18.18 -0.23
N GLY A 382 17.40 17.06 0.43
CA GLY A 382 18.38 16.90 1.49
C GLY A 382 18.94 15.49 1.44
N ALA A 383 19.89 15.21 2.32
CA ALA A 383 20.45 13.89 2.51
C ALA A 383 20.60 13.59 4.00
N THR A 384 20.63 12.30 4.34
CA THR A 384 21.08 11.88 5.67
C THR A 384 22.53 12.34 5.88
N ARG A 385 22.89 12.61 7.12
CA ARG A 385 24.20 13.20 7.48
C ARG A 385 25.32 12.19 7.39
N VAL A 386 25.07 10.93 7.74
CA VAL A 386 26.08 9.87 7.85
C VAL A 386 26.31 9.19 6.50
N SER A 387 25.34 8.43 6.00
CA SER A 387 25.49 7.70 4.71
C SER A 387 25.04 8.48 3.48
N GLY A 388 24.58 9.73 3.61
CA GLY A 388 24.25 10.58 2.44
C GLY A 388 23.03 10.11 1.63
N HIS A 389 22.12 9.34 2.23
CA HIS A 389 20.93 8.85 1.53
C HIS A 389 19.98 10.00 1.17
N PRO A 390 19.47 10.05 -0.07
CA PRO A 390 18.61 11.15 -0.50
C PRO A 390 17.25 11.13 0.20
N GLU A 391 16.73 12.32 0.50
CA GLU A 391 15.35 12.51 0.98
C GLU A 391 14.33 12.11 -0.09
N VAL A 392 13.23 11.51 0.35
CA VAL A 392 12.05 11.22 -0.47
C VAL A 392 10.79 11.69 0.25
N MET A 393 10.00 12.55 -0.40
CA MET A 393 8.72 13.08 0.13
C MET A 393 8.77 13.77 1.50
N GLY A 394 9.92 14.32 1.86
CA GLY A 394 10.21 15.02 3.10
C GLY A 394 10.73 14.09 4.20
N GLU A 395 11.07 12.84 3.85
CA GLU A 395 11.46 11.80 4.78
C GLU A 395 12.78 11.14 4.38
N TYR A 396 13.46 10.55 5.37
CA TYR A 396 14.70 9.80 5.20
C TYR A 396 14.47 8.31 5.46
N PRO A 397 15.29 7.42 4.87
CA PRO A 397 15.14 5.98 5.07
C PRO A 397 15.37 5.59 6.53
N VAL A 398 14.44 4.84 7.12
CA VAL A 398 14.58 4.29 8.49
C VAL A 398 15.83 3.43 8.65
N GLY A 399 16.33 2.80 7.58
CA GLY A 399 17.60 2.07 7.60
C GLY A 399 18.80 2.94 8.03
N ALA A 400 18.74 4.26 7.80
CA ALA A 400 19.77 5.21 8.24
C ALA A 400 19.52 5.75 9.67
N LEU A 401 18.37 5.50 10.29
CA LEU A 401 18.02 6.11 11.57
C LEU A 401 19.01 5.73 12.69
N ALA A 402 19.47 4.47 12.73
CA ALA A 402 20.37 4.00 13.77
C ALA A 402 21.76 4.69 13.69
N GLU A 403 22.32 4.81 12.47
CA GLU A 403 23.60 5.51 12.29
C GLU A 403 23.47 7.01 12.58
N GLU A 404 22.35 7.63 12.22
CA GLU A 404 22.07 9.05 12.49
C GLU A 404 22.02 9.34 13.99
N ILE A 405 21.48 8.41 14.80
CA ILE A 405 21.43 8.53 16.26
C ILE A 405 22.80 8.29 16.89
N THR A 406 23.53 7.27 16.43
CA THR A 406 24.73 6.79 17.11
C THR A 406 26.01 7.52 16.69
N THR A 407 26.00 8.21 15.55
CA THR A 407 27.15 8.97 15.07
C THR A 407 27.14 10.38 15.65
N PRO A 408 28.16 10.79 16.43
CA PRO A 408 28.28 12.17 16.91
C PRO A 408 28.33 13.18 15.75
N GLY A 409 27.86 14.41 15.98
CA GLY A 409 27.98 15.52 15.02
C GLY A 409 26.68 16.24 14.77
#